data_AF-A0AA43EHD8-F1
#
_entry.id   AF-A0AA43EHD8-F1
#
_cell.length_a   1.000
_cell.length_b   1.000
_cell.length_c   1.000
_cell.angle_alpha   90.00
_cell.angle_beta   90.00
_cell.angle_gamma   90.00
#
_symmetry.space_group_name_H-M   'P 1'
#
loop_
_entity.id
_entity.type
_entity.pdbx_description
1 polymer ?
#
loop_
_entity_poly.entity_id
_entity_poly.type
_entity_poly.pdbx_seq_one_letter_code
_entity_poly.pdbx_strand_id
1 'polypeptide(L)'
;MKRSLVFVFVAVVFAASLADVPSAPARFSIPDPCQSTATSAAGMHFICPAGDGDVLGDAGLTITVTVVVDQTPVPNIPPEDFWLIGCNDLISLCGGANSINATAPTDENGMTTITGTLAGSGCDAGVRVVVQGIVLGNGACAPICLPIATRSPDQKNPAGGPPDLLVSSADFAFFGTSYESPPKPYFACHDFAIPYGTITLADFARFGAHYGHSC
;
A
#
# COMPACT_ATOMS: atom_id res chain seq x y z
N MET A 1 -61.15 -50.11 -25.71
CA MET A 1 -60.78 -49.38 -24.48
C MET A 1 -59.86 -48.22 -24.83
N LYS A 2 -60.38 -46.99 -24.88
CA LYS A 2 -59.60 -45.77 -25.14
C LYS A 2 -59.15 -45.19 -23.80
N ARG A 3 -57.84 -45.10 -23.55
CA ARG A 3 -57.26 -44.42 -22.39
C ARG A 3 -56.79 -43.04 -22.81
N SER A 4 -57.44 -42.00 -22.29
CA SER A 4 -57.03 -40.61 -22.44
C SER A 4 -55.86 -40.32 -21.49
N LEU A 5 -54.71 -39.92 -22.04
CA LEU A 5 -53.62 -39.32 -21.26
C LEU A 5 -53.90 -37.81 -21.15
N VAL A 6 -54.11 -37.32 -19.93
CA VAL A 6 -54.15 -35.90 -19.60
C VAL A 6 -52.72 -35.49 -19.24
N PHE A 7 -52.08 -34.69 -20.11
CA PHE A 7 -50.80 -34.06 -19.81
C PHE A 7 -51.06 -32.75 -19.05
N VAL A 8 -50.65 -32.71 -17.78
CA VAL A 8 -50.61 -31.49 -16.98
C VAL A 8 -49.27 -30.81 -17.23
N PHE A 9 -49.28 -29.69 -17.96
CA PHE A 9 -48.13 -28.80 -18.11
C PHE A 9 -48.00 -27.96 -16.84
N VAL A 10 -46.97 -28.21 -16.02
CA VAL A 10 -46.57 -27.32 -14.94
C VAL A 10 -45.65 -26.26 -15.53
N ALA A 11 -46.17 -25.04 -15.70
CA ALA A 11 -45.38 -23.88 -16.09
C ALA A 11 -44.64 -23.33 -14.86
N VAL A 12 -43.33 -23.56 -14.78
CA VAL A 12 -42.47 -22.93 -13.78
C VAL A 12 -42.11 -21.53 -14.29
N VAL A 13 -42.75 -20.51 -13.71
CA VAL A 13 -42.43 -19.10 -13.97
C VAL A 13 -41.16 -18.76 -13.19
N PHE A 14 -40.01 -18.75 -13.87
CA PHE A 14 -38.76 -18.21 -13.33
C PHE A 14 -38.84 -16.67 -13.38
N ALA A 15 -39.33 -16.07 -12.29
CA ALA A 15 -39.26 -14.63 -12.09
C ALA A 15 -37.81 -14.26 -11.76
N ALA A 16 -37.04 -13.91 -12.80
CA ALA A 16 -35.72 -13.29 -12.64
C ALA A 16 -35.92 -11.88 -12.05
N SER A 17 -35.83 -11.77 -10.72
CA SER A 17 -35.70 -10.50 -10.04
C SER A 17 -34.33 -9.91 -10.37
N LEU A 18 -34.28 -9.09 -11.42
CA LEU A 18 -33.22 -8.10 -11.61
C LEU A 18 -33.32 -7.13 -10.43
N ALA A 19 -32.59 -7.43 -9.35
CA ALA A 19 -32.33 -6.45 -8.32
C ALA A 19 -31.45 -5.38 -8.97
N ASP A 20 -32.06 -4.25 -9.31
CA ASP A 20 -31.37 -2.98 -9.52
C ASP A 20 -30.49 -2.75 -8.29
N VAL A 21 -29.20 -3.06 -8.40
CA VAL A 21 -28.21 -2.55 -7.46
C VAL A 21 -28.13 -1.07 -7.77
N PRO A 22 -28.57 -0.16 -6.88
CA PRO A 22 -28.41 1.26 -7.13
C PRO A 22 -26.91 1.54 -7.22
N SER A 23 -26.41 1.70 -8.44
CA SER A 23 -25.11 2.31 -8.68
C SER A 23 -25.26 3.76 -8.26
N ALA A 24 -24.91 4.07 -7.01
CA ALA A 24 -24.74 5.45 -6.60
C ALA A 24 -23.78 6.08 -7.61
N PRO A 25 -24.15 7.22 -8.25
CA PRO A 25 -23.21 7.88 -9.14
C PRO A 25 -21.97 8.20 -8.30
N ALA A 26 -20.83 7.64 -8.70
CA ALA A 26 -19.54 8.02 -8.15
C ALA A 26 -19.45 9.54 -8.28
N ARG A 27 -19.55 10.26 -7.16
CA ARG A 27 -19.34 11.70 -7.18
C ARG A 27 -17.86 11.86 -7.50
N PHE A 28 -17.58 12.32 -8.71
CA PHE A 28 -16.25 12.74 -9.12
C PHE A 28 -15.96 14.07 -8.42
N SER A 29 -15.67 13.99 -7.12
CA SER A 29 -15.36 15.15 -6.28
C SER A 29 -13.90 15.10 -5.90
N ILE A 30 -13.14 16.10 -6.32
CA ILE A 30 -11.72 16.25 -6.03
C ILE A 30 -11.56 16.38 -4.51
N PRO A 31 -10.81 15.50 -3.82
CA PRO A 31 -10.57 15.58 -2.38
C PRO A 31 -10.09 16.96 -1.96
N ASP A 32 -10.58 17.48 -0.84
CA ASP A 32 -9.99 18.66 -0.20
C ASP A 32 -8.72 18.21 0.55
N PRO A 33 -7.51 18.55 0.07
CA PRO A 33 -6.27 18.14 0.72
C PRO A 33 -6.11 18.79 2.10
N CYS A 34 -6.78 19.89 2.39
CA CYS A 34 -6.61 20.61 3.64
C CYS A 34 -7.50 20.05 4.77
N GLN A 35 -8.57 19.35 4.40
CA GLN A 35 -9.56 18.82 5.36
C GLN A 35 -9.58 17.30 5.42
N SER A 36 -9.17 16.62 4.36
CA SER A 36 -8.99 15.17 4.36
C SER A 36 -7.85 14.80 5.30
N THR A 37 -7.94 13.63 5.94
CA THR A 37 -6.96 13.19 6.93
C THR A 37 -6.47 11.79 6.65
N ALA A 38 -5.23 11.52 7.07
CA ALA A 38 -4.68 10.18 7.12
C ALA A 38 -3.95 10.01 8.46
N THR A 39 -4.12 8.86 9.09
CA THR A 39 -3.46 8.53 10.37
C THR A 39 -2.95 7.09 10.35
N SER A 40 -1.86 6.83 11.06
CA SER A 40 -1.34 5.49 11.32
C SER A 40 -0.44 5.52 12.56
N ALA A 41 -0.20 4.34 13.15
CA ALA A 41 0.82 4.17 14.17
C ALA A 41 2.23 4.39 13.60
N ALA A 42 3.17 4.74 14.47
CA ALA A 42 4.58 4.84 14.08
C ALA A 42 5.23 3.45 14.02
N GLY A 43 6.09 3.23 13.04
CA GLY A 43 6.85 1.99 12.94
C GLY A 43 7.69 1.87 11.67
N MET A 44 8.14 0.66 11.40
CA MET A 44 8.93 0.31 10.22
C MET A 44 8.17 -0.74 9.42
N HIS A 45 8.02 -0.51 8.13
CA HIS A 45 7.43 -1.43 7.18
C HIS A 45 8.50 -1.86 6.17
N PHE A 46 8.78 -3.16 6.11
CA PHE A 46 9.71 -3.71 5.14
C PHE A 46 9.01 -3.90 3.78
N ILE A 47 9.54 -3.32 2.72
CA ILE A 47 9.03 -3.46 1.35
C ILE A 47 10.01 -4.23 0.47
N CYS A 48 9.52 -4.81 -0.62
CA CYS A 48 10.33 -5.50 -1.62
C CYS A 48 9.75 -5.28 -3.02
N PRO A 49 10.58 -5.23 -4.09
CA PRO A 49 10.08 -5.19 -5.47
C PRO A 49 9.08 -6.29 -5.82
N ALA A 50 9.26 -7.52 -5.33
CA ALA A 50 8.35 -8.63 -5.63
C ALA A 50 6.98 -8.52 -4.95
N GLY A 51 6.77 -7.53 -4.06
CA GLY A 51 5.50 -7.33 -3.36
C GLY A 51 5.25 -8.30 -2.19
N ASP A 52 6.27 -9.03 -1.77
CA ASP A 52 6.25 -10.03 -0.69
C ASP A 52 6.88 -9.53 0.62
N GLY A 53 6.93 -8.21 0.80
CA GLY A 53 7.32 -7.57 2.05
C GLY A 53 6.30 -7.75 3.19
N ASP A 54 6.43 -6.93 4.23
CA ASP A 54 5.48 -6.94 5.34
C ASP A 54 4.09 -6.48 4.89
N VAL A 55 3.05 -7.01 5.55
CA VAL A 55 1.68 -6.53 5.40
C VAL A 55 1.46 -5.40 6.42
N LEU A 56 1.02 -4.20 5.99
CA LEU A 56 0.81 -3.05 6.89
C LEU A 56 -0.10 -3.39 8.07
N GLY A 57 -1.21 -4.08 7.79
CA GLY A 57 -2.20 -4.46 8.80
C GLY A 57 -1.61 -5.36 9.89
N ASP A 58 -0.85 -6.38 9.48
CA ASP A 58 -0.24 -7.35 10.41
C ASP A 58 0.88 -6.72 11.25
N ALA A 59 1.57 -5.72 10.71
CA ALA A 59 2.56 -4.92 11.42
C ALA A 59 1.95 -3.89 12.39
N GLY A 60 0.62 -3.77 12.46
CA GLY A 60 -0.06 -2.76 13.26
C GLY A 60 0.06 -1.33 12.70
N LEU A 61 0.38 -1.20 11.42
CA LEU A 61 0.63 0.05 10.70
C LEU A 61 -0.53 0.44 9.77
N THR A 62 -1.73 -0.08 10.02
CA THR A 62 -2.95 0.24 9.27
C THR A 62 -3.12 1.74 9.13
N ILE A 63 -3.16 2.21 7.88
CA ILE A 63 -3.42 3.61 7.58
C ILE A 63 -4.94 3.79 7.50
N THR A 64 -5.49 4.70 8.30
CA THR A 64 -6.89 5.11 8.21
C THR A 64 -6.95 6.43 7.47
N VAL A 65 -7.78 6.49 6.43
CA VAL A 65 -7.95 7.67 5.58
C VAL A 65 -9.40 8.14 5.67
N THR A 66 -9.60 9.44 5.85
CA THR A 66 -10.92 10.09 5.78
C THR A 66 -10.87 11.16 4.70
N VAL A 67 -11.72 11.02 3.67
CA VAL A 67 -11.77 11.92 2.53
C VAL A 67 -13.01 12.80 2.60
N VAL A 68 -12.81 14.11 2.51
CA VAL A 68 -13.87 15.12 2.54
C VAL A 68 -13.68 16.16 1.43
N VAL A 69 -14.78 16.80 1.05
CA VAL A 69 -14.82 17.97 0.17
C VAL A 69 -15.76 18.98 0.81
N ASP A 70 -15.24 20.17 1.12
CA ASP A 70 -16.00 21.21 1.84
C ASP A 70 -16.70 20.65 3.10
N GLN A 71 -15.96 19.93 3.94
CA GLN A 71 -16.44 19.24 5.16
C GLN A 71 -17.49 18.14 4.93
N THR A 72 -17.79 17.80 3.68
CA THR A 72 -18.72 16.74 3.33
C THR A 72 -17.95 15.46 3.01
N PRO A 73 -18.23 14.33 3.69
CA PRO A 73 -17.61 13.05 3.36
C PRO A 73 -17.83 12.63 1.92
N VAL A 74 -16.82 11.99 1.32
CA VAL A 74 -16.90 11.46 -0.04
C VAL A 74 -16.99 9.93 0.01
N PRO A 75 -18.19 9.34 -0.11
CA PRO A 75 -18.35 7.90 -0.15
C PRO A 75 -18.02 7.32 -1.53
N ASN A 76 -17.73 6.02 -1.55
CA ASN A 76 -17.51 5.20 -2.75
C ASN A 76 -16.34 5.64 -3.65
N ILE A 77 -15.30 6.27 -3.10
CA ILE A 77 -14.01 6.40 -3.81
C ILE A 77 -13.43 5.00 -3.94
N PRO A 78 -13.10 4.55 -5.15
CA PRO A 78 -12.66 3.18 -5.37
C PRO A 78 -11.26 2.94 -4.80
N PRO A 79 -10.93 1.70 -4.39
CA PRO A 79 -9.64 1.34 -3.81
C PRO A 79 -8.40 1.77 -4.61
N GLU A 80 -8.47 1.65 -5.93
CA GLU A 80 -7.41 1.95 -6.90
C GLU A 80 -7.08 3.44 -7.01
N ASP A 81 -7.93 4.33 -6.49
CA ASP A 81 -7.67 5.77 -6.45
C ASP A 81 -6.78 6.17 -5.25
N PHE A 82 -6.34 5.20 -4.44
CA PHE A 82 -5.44 5.38 -3.31
C PHE A 82 -4.08 4.76 -3.60
N TRP A 83 -3.01 5.51 -3.34
CA TRP A 83 -1.65 4.95 -3.33
C TRP A 83 -0.77 5.66 -2.32
N LEU A 84 0.36 5.03 -1.99
CA LEU A 84 1.36 5.57 -1.07
C LEU A 84 2.59 6.05 -1.83
N ILE A 85 3.17 7.16 -1.38
CA ILE A 85 4.46 7.67 -1.84
C ILE A 85 5.36 7.96 -0.65
N GLY A 86 6.68 8.05 -0.88
CA GLY A 86 7.64 8.46 0.15
C GLY A 86 7.46 9.94 0.55
N CYS A 87 7.75 10.28 1.80
CA CYS A 87 7.74 11.68 2.23
C CYS A 87 8.88 12.52 1.65
N ASN A 88 10.00 11.89 1.28
CA ASN A 88 11.17 12.51 0.69
C ASN A 88 11.37 12.06 -0.77
N ASP A 89 10.35 11.42 -1.37
CA ASP A 89 10.39 10.85 -2.71
C ASP A 89 11.54 9.84 -2.91
N LEU A 90 11.90 9.13 -1.84
CA LEU A 90 12.97 8.11 -1.83
C LEU A 90 12.45 6.68 -2.01
N ILE A 91 11.16 6.52 -2.30
CA ILE A 91 10.53 5.22 -2.60
C ILE A 91 10.25 5.15 -4.09
N SER A 92 10.74 4.08 -4.74
CA SER A 92 10.39 3.74 -6.12
C SER A 92 9.34 2.63 -6.11
N LEU A 93 8.21 2.84 -6.79
CA LEU A 93 7.09 1.89 -6.80
C LEU A 93 7.11 1.03 -8.07
N CYS A 94 6.73 -0.25 -7.95
CA CYS A 94 6.60 -1.15 -9.10
C CYS A 94 5.48 -0.76 -10.07
N GLY A 95 4.53 0.07 -9.62
CA GLY A 95 3.34 0.43 -10.39
C GLY A 95 2.42 -0.76 -10.68
N GLY A 96 1.35 -0.50 -11.44
CA GLY A 96 0.40 -1.53 -11.88
C GLY A 96 -0.37 -2.18 -10.73
N ALA A 97 -0.73 -3.45 -10.89
CA ALA A 97 -1.51 -4.21 -9.90
C ALA A 97 -0.78 -4.49 -8.57
N ASN A 98 0.52 -4.17 -8.50
CA ASN A 98 1.35 -4.35 -7.32
C ASN A 98 1.46 -3.06 -6.47
N SER A 99 0.75 -1.99 -6.84
CA SER A 99 0.60 -0.82 -5.97
C SER A 99 -0.26 -1.15 -4.75
N ILE A 100 0.11 -0.64 -3.58
CA ILE A 100 -0.74 -0.76 -2.41
C ILE A 100 -1.95 0.17 -2.55
N ASN A 101 -3.13 -0.43 -2.65
CA ASN A 101 -4.40 0.26 -2.78
C ASN A 101 -5.15 0.24 -1.44
N ALA A 102 -6.23 1.01 -1.33
CA ALA A 102 -7.11 0.89 -0.17
C ALA A 102 -7.77 -0.51 -0.09
N THR A 103 -8.22 -0.88 1.10
CA THR A 103 -8.77 -2.22 1.39
C THR A 103 -10.18 -2.36 0.83
N ALA A 104 -10.92 -1.25 0.81
CA ALA A 104 -12.29 -1.15 0.35
C ALA A 104 -12.56 0.26 -0.17
N PRO A 105 -13.65 0.47 -0.94
CA PRO A 105 -14.11 1.82 -1.24
C PRO A 105 -14.36 2.63 0.03
N THR A 106 -14.33 3.96 -0.06
CA THR A 106 -14.70 4.80 1.10
C THR A 106 -16.15 4.55 1.51
N ASP A 107 -16.40 4.48 2.81
CA ASP A 107 -17.74 4.29 3.39
C ASP A 107 -18.58 5.58 3.36
N GLU A 108 -19.77 5.55 3.94
CA GLU A 108 -20.66 6.72 4.06
C GLU A 108 -20.04 7.91 4.83
N ASN A 109 -19.02 7.66 5.65
CA ASN A 109 -18.25 8.66 6.38
C ASN A 109 -16.99 9.10 5.61
N GLY A 110 -16.83 8.69 4.35
CA GLY A 110 -15.65 8.98 3.55
C GLY A 110 -14.40 8.26 4.05
N MET A 111 -14.56 7.20 4.85
CA MET A 111 -13.45 6.50 5.48
C MET A 111 -13.06 5.24 4.72
N THR A 112 -11.76 4.97 4.64
CA THR A 112 -11.20 3.68 4.21
C THR A 112 -9.90 3.37 4.96
N THR A 113 -9.38 2.18 4.75
CA THR A 113 -8.11 1.73 5.34
C THR A 113 -7.16 1.20 4.29
N ILE A 114 -5.85 1.29 4.52
CA ILE A 114 -4.80 0.67 3.71
C ILE A 114 -4.04 -0.32 4.60
N THR A 115 -4.07 -1.60 4.25
CA THR A 115 -3.52 -2.70 5.06
C THR A 115 -2.60 -3.65 4.32
N GLY A 116 -2.49 -3.56 2.99
CA GLY A 116 -1.78 -4.53 2.15
C GLY A 116 -0.25 -4.48 2.22
N THR A 117 0.39 -5.15 1.26
CA THR A 117 1.84 -5.06 1.02
C THR A 117 2.15 -3.96 0.02
N LEU A 118 3.28 -3.28 0.22
CA LEU A 118 3.78 -2.27 -0.70
C LEU A 118 4.93 -2.87 -1.54
N ALA A 119 4.71 -3.00 -2.85
CA ALA A 119 5.74 -3.43 -3.77
C ALA A 119 6.59 -2.22 -4.24
N GLY A 120 7.88 -2.25 -3.90
CA GLY A 120 8.79 -1.17 -4.27
C GLY A 120 10.15 -1.24 -3.58
N SER A 121 10.90 -0.17 -3.79
CA SER A 121 12.30 -0.05 -3.42
C SER A 121 12.62 1.28 -2.75
N GLY A 122 13.81 1.35 -2.17
CA GLY A 122 14.32 2.55 -1.51
C GLY A 122 14.03 2.60 -0.02
N CYS A 123 14.24 3.77 0.56
CA CYS A 123 14.19 3.98 1.99
C CYS A 123 13.69 5.37 2.32
N ASP A 124 12.64 5.46 3.13
CA ASP A 124 12.08 6.72 3.57
C ASP A 124 11.69 6.66 5.06
N ALA A 125 11.70 7.81 5.71
CA ALA A 125 11.31 7.94 7.12
C ALA A 125 9.79 8.02 7.31
N GLY A 126 9.04 8.19 6.22
CA GLY A 126 7.59 8.27 6.26
C GLY A 126 6.95 8.03 4.89
N VAL A 127 5.63 7.88 4.91
CA VAL A 127 4.80 7.74 3.71
C VAL A 127 3.70 8.80 3.68
N ARG A 128 3.28 9.19 2.48
CA ARG A 128 2.13 10.07 2.25
C ARG A 128 1.05 9.30 1.52
N VAL A 129 -0.20 9.65 1.79
CA VAL A 129 -1.36 9.11 1.08
C VAL A 129 -1.71 10.04 -0.07
N VAL A 130 -1.89 9.47 -1.25
CA VAL A 130 -2.41 10.16 -2.42
C VAL A 130 -3.79 9.60 -2.74
N VAL A 131 -4.75 10.50 -2.96
CA VAL A 131 -6.13 10.16 -3.31
C VAL A 131 -6.48 10.88 -4.60
N GLN A 132 -6.82 10.16 -5.66
CA GLN A 132 -7.18 10.73 -6.98
C GLN A 132 -6.15 11.74 -7.52
N GLY A 133 -4.86 11.49 -7.24
CA GLY A 133 -3.75 12.35 -7.68
C GLY A 133 -3.43 13.50 -6.73
N ILE A 134 -4.17 13.66 -5.65
CA ILE A 134 -3.96 14.71 -4.64
C ILE A 134 -3.31 14.13 -3.40
N VAL A 135 -2.14 14.67 -3.03
CA VAL A 135 -1.48 14.33 -1.76
C VAL A 135 -2.30 14.92 -0.62
N LEU A 136 -2.71 14.08 0.33
CA LEU A 136 -3.45 14.55 1.49
C LEU A 136 -2.58 15.45 2.37
N GLY A 137 -3.15 16.57 2.78
CA GLY A 137 -2.54 17.55 3.65
C GLY A 137 -3.24 17.63 5.00
N ASN A 138 -2.72 18.48 5.87
CA ASN A 138 -3.31 18.77 7.17
C ASN A 138 -4.24 20.00 7.08
N GLY A 139 -4.82 20.42 8.21
CA GLY A 139 -5.65 21.63 8.33
C GLY A 139 -5.04 22.93 7.78
N ALA A 140 -3.72 22.96 7.53
CA ALA A 140 -2.99 24.07 6.92
C ALA A 140 -2.57 23.79 5.46
N CYS A 141 -3.16 22.78 4.81
CA CYS A 141 -2.87 22.31 3.46
C CYS A 141 -1.42 21.83 3.26
N ALA A 142 -0.66 21.54 4.33
CA ALA A 142 0.68 21.00 4.22
C ALA A 142 0.64 19.46 4.13
N PRO A 143 1.41 18.81 3.23
CA PRO A 143 1.39 17.36 3.06
C PRO A 143 1.56 16.60 4.39
N ILE A 144 0.69 15.63 4.66
CA ILE A 144 0.82 14.77 5.83
C ILE A 144 1.89 13.72 5.56
N CYS A 145 2.90 13.66 6.42
CA CYS A 145 3.85 12.57 6.47
C CYS A 145 3.49 11.62 7.61
N LEU A 146 3.06 10.40 7.28
CA LEU A 146 2.77 9.35 8.25
C LEU A 146 4.09 8.77 8.78
N PRO A 147 4.19 8.47 10.08
CA PRO A 147 5.43 8.00 10.72
C PRO A 147 5.73 6.52 10.46
N ILE A 148 5.55 6.07 9.22
CA ILE A 148 5.84 4.71 8.76
C ILE A 148 7.15 4.78 7.97
N ALA A 149 8.25 4.40 8.60
CA ALA A 149 9.51 4.25 7.90
C ALA A 149 9.41 3.05 6.94
N THR A 150 9.87 3.22 5.71
CA THR A 150 9.94 2.13 4.72
C THR A 150 11.40 1.76 4.48
N ARG A 151 11.66 0.46 4.43
CA ARG A 151 13.01 -0.08 4.19
C ARG A 151 12.92 -1.20 3.17
N SER A 152 13.74 -1.13 2.14
CA SER A 152 13.83 -2.14 1.08
C SER A 152 15.25 -2.72 1.00
N PRO A 153 15.42 -3.99 0.62
CA PRO A 153 16.75 -4.50 0.28
C PRO A 153 17.29 -3.88 -1.03
N ASP A 154 16.44 -3.36 -1.91
CA ASP A 154 16.88 -2.59 -3.09
C ASP A 154 17.05 -1.12 -2.71
N GLN A 155 18.30 -0.68 -2.63
CA GLN A 155 18.71 0.66 -2.22
C GLN A 155 19.62 1.34 -3.26
N LYS A 156 20.22 0.57 -4.17
CA LYS A 156 21.29 1.08 -5.02
C LYS A 156 21.42 0.27 -6.30
N ASN A 157 21.33 0.98 -7.42
CA ASN A 157 21.58 0.36 -8.71
C ASN A 157 23.10 0.14 -8.97
N PRO A 158 23.46 -0.76 -9.91
CA PRO A 158 24.86 -1.02 -10.28
C PRO A 158 25.63 0.18 -10.84
N ALA A 159 24.94 1.21 -11.35
CA ALA A 159 25.53 2.45 -11.83
C ALA A 159 25.79 3.48 -10.71
N GLY A 160 25.48 3.15 -9.45
CA GLY A 160 25.70 4.02 -8.29
C GLY A 160 24.60 5.07 -8.05
N GLY A 161 23.44 4.92 -8.68
CA GLY A 161 22.28 5.79 -8.55
C GLY A 161 21.20 5.25 -7.60
N PRO A 162 19.95 5.78 -7.69
CA PRO A 162 18.82 5.33 -6.88
C PRO A 162 18.49 3.85 -7.12
N PRO A 163 17.67 3.22 -6.26
CA PRO A 163 17.19 1.85 -6.48
C PRO A 163 16.60 1.66 -7.88
N ASP A 164 16.82 0.49 -8.48
CA ASP A 164 16.41 0.16 -9.85
C ASP A 164 15.32 -0.90 -9.94
N LEU A 165 14.60 -1.12 -8.84
CA LEU A 165 13.53 -2.10 -8.70
C LEU A 165 14.02 -3.56 -8.82
N LEU A 166 15.30 -3.80 -8.51
CA LEU A 166 15.95 -5.11 -8.53
C LEU A 166 16.90 -5.26 -7.35
N VAL A 167 16.68 -6.27 -6.51
CA VAL A 167 17.61 -6.61 -5.44
C VAL A 167 18.81 -7.35 -6.02
N SER A 168 19.95 -6.67 -6.10
CA SER A 168 21.11 -7.11 -6.86
C SER A 168 22.38 -7.25 -6.00
N SER A 169 23.49 -7.61 -6.65
CA SER A 169 24.81 -7.59 -6.00
C SER A 169 25.28 -6.17 -5.64
N ALA A 170 24.76 -5.13 -6.28
CA ALA A 170 25.10 -3.74 -5.95
C ALA A 170 24.49 -3.36 -4.60
N ASP A 171 23.24 -3.75 -4.37
CA ASP A 171 22.57 -3.61 -3.07
C ASP A 171 23.28 -4.40 -1.98
N PHE A 172 23.69 -5.63 -2.29
CA PHE A 172 24.44 -6.46 -1.35
C PHE A 172 25.76 -5.80 -0.92
N ALA A 173 26.52 -5.27 -1.89
CA ALA A 173 27.76 -4.57 -1.62
C ALA A 173 27.52 -3.31 -0.77
N PHE A 174 26.41 -2.61 -0.98
CA PHE A 174 26.03 -1.45 -0.19
C PHE A 174 25.59 -1.82 1.23
N PHE A 175 24.76 -2.87 1.39
CA PHE A 175 24.40 -3.45 2.68
C PHE A 175 25.63 -3.82 3.52
N GLY A 176 26.64 -4.41 2.89
CA GLY A 176 27.90 -4.79 3.53
C GLY A 176 28.65 -3.63 4.22
N THR A 177 28.38 -2.38 3.84
CA THR A 177 29.01 -1.20 4.47
C THR A 177 28.53 -0.94 5.90
N SER A 178 27.33 -1.42 6.25
CA SER A 178 26.73 -1.24 7.58
C SER A 178 26.41 -2.56 8.28
N TYR A 179 26.56 -3.72 7.63
CA TYR A 179 26.41 -5.05 8.24
C TYR A 179 27.33 -5.19 9.47
N GLU A 180 26.82 -5.70 10.59
CA GLU A 180 27.50 -5.70 11.91
C GLU A 180 27.72 -4.29 12.48
N SER A 181 26.78 -3.37 12.25
CA SER A 181 26.75 -2.10 12.99
C SER A 181 25.89 -2.23 14.25
N PRO A 182 26.34 -1.66 15.38
CA PRO A 182 27.70 -1.17 15.69
C PRO A 182 28.75 -2.31 15.75
N PRO A 183 30.06 -2.04 15.54
CA PRO A 183 30.74 -0.74 15.58
C PRO A 183 30.85 0.00 14.24
N LYS A 184 30.39 -0.59 13.13
CA LYS A 184 30.37 0.09 11.84
C LYS A 184 29.37 1.25 11.83
N PRO A 185 29.49 2.24 10.91
CA PRO A 185 28.47 3.26 10.73
C PRO A 185 27.09 2.63 10.56
N TYR A 186 26.16 3.00 11.42
CA TYR A 186 24.79 2.54 11.36
C TYR A 186 24.04 3.28 10.26
N PHE A 187 23.35 2.53 9.40
CA PHE A 187 22.49 3.09 8.38
C PHE A 187 21.11 2.48 8.50
N ALA A 188 20.14 3.24 9.01
CA ALA A 188 18.82 2.75 9.36
C ALA A 188 18.09 2.03 8.20
N CYS A 189 18.38 2.39 6.95
CA CYS A 189 17.80 1.75 5.78
C CYS A 189 18.22 0.29 5.57
N HIS A 190 19.27 -0.19 6.25
CA HIS A 190 19.75 -1.57 6.20
C HIS A 190 19.34 -2.39 7.45
N ASP A 191 18.58 -1.80 8.36
CA ASP A 191 18.06 -2.44 9.58
C ASP A 191 16.66 -3.01 9.27
N PHE A 192 16.61 -4.18 8.67
CA PHE A 192 15.40 -4.78 8.13
C PHE A 192 14.62 -5.62 9.15
N ALA A 193 15.26 -6.06 10.22
CA ALA A 193 14.71 -7.01 11.17
C ALA A 193 14.70 -6.45 12.59
N ILE A 194 13.76 -6.94 13.40
CA ILE A 194 13.72 -6.65 14.83
C ILE A 194 14.74 -7.52 15.60
N PRO A 195 15.31 -7.02 16.70
CA PRO A 195 15.17 -5.66 17.23
C PRO A 195 15.96 -4.62 16.41
N TYR A 196 15.33 -3.47 16.18
CA TYR A 196 15.94 -2.35 15.45
C TYR A 196 17.08 -1.69 16.22
N GLY A 197 17.97 -1.03 15.49
CA GLY A 197 19.13 -0.30 16.03
C GLY A 197 20.44 -1.09 16.00
N THR A 198 20.43 -2.31 15.46
CA THR A 198 21.62 -3.10 15.15
C THR A 198 21.42 -3.84 13.84
N ILE A 199 22.42 -3.84 12.97
CA ILE A 199 22.36 -4.56 11.69
C ILE A 199 23.15 -5.85 11.84
N THR A 200 22.46 -6.98 11.84
CA THR A 200 22.98 -8.28 12.23
C THR A 200 22.69 -9.36 11.19
N LEU A 201 22.97 -10.61 11.55
CA LEU A 201 22.63 -11.77 10.72
C LEU A 201 21.12 -11.84 10.40
N ALA A 202 20.23 -11.32 11.26
CA ALA A 202 18.80 -11.29 10.98
C ALA A 202 18.48 -10.41 9.75
N ASP A 203 19.11 -9.24 9.67
CA ASP A 203 18.99 -8.32 8.53
C ASP A 203 19.60 -8.92 7.27
N PHE A 204 20.76 -9.58 7.40
CA PHE A 204 21.39 -10.30 6.29
C PHE A 204 20.50 -11.44 5.78
N ALA A 205 19.90 -12.22 6.67
CA ALA A 205 18.99 -13.29 6.30
C ALA A 205 17.74 -12.74 5.59
N ARG A 206 17.21 -11.62 6.09
CA ARG A 206 16.07 -10.93 5.47
C ARG A 206 16.44 -10.37 4.10
N PHE A 207 17.61 -9.74 3.94
CA PHE A 207 18.12 -9.32 2.63
C PHE A 207 18.26 -10.53 1.68
N GLY A 208 18.94 -11.59 2.13
CA GLY A 208 19.23 -12.77 1.32
C GLY A 208 17.97 -13.50 0.84
N ALA A 209 16.90 -13.50 1.64
CA ALA A 209 15.61 -14.06 1.25
C ALA A 209 14.95 -13.34 0.07
N HIS A 210 15.35 -12.09 -0.21
CA HIS A 210 14.80 -11.27 -1.28
C HIS A 210 15.81 -10.99 -2.40
N TYR A 211 16.98 -11.66 -2.38
CA TYR A 211 17.98 -11.48 -3.41
C TYR A 211 17.44 -11.92 -4.78
N GLY A 212 17.57 -11.04 -5.78
CA GLY A 212 17.03 -11.26 -7.12
C GLY A 212 15.54 -10.94 -7.27
N HIS A 213 14.86 -10.45 -6.22
CA HIS A 213 13.49 -9.98 -6.36
C HIS A 213 13.46 -8.71 -7.21
N SER A 214 12.48 -8.64 -8.11
CA SER A 214 12.24 -7.50 -8.97
C SER A 214 10.75 -7.25 -9.12
N CYS A 215 10.40 -6.06 -9.61
CA CYS A 215 9.16 -5.90 -10.35
C CYS A 215 9.32 -6.60 -11.73
#